data_AF-A0A7M7P9C8-F1
#
_entry.id   AF-A0A7M7P9C8-F1
#
_cell.length_a   1.000
_cell.length_b   1.000
_cell.length_c   1.000
_cell.angle_alpha   90.00
_cell.angle_beta   90.00
_cell.angle_gamma   90.00
#
_symmetry.space_group_name_H-M   'P 1'
#
loop_
_entity.id
_entity.type
_entity.pdbx_description
1 polymer ?
#
loop_
_entity_poly.entity_id
_entity_poly.type
_entity_poly.pdbx_seq_one_letter_code
_entity_poly.pdbx_strand_id
1 'polypeptide(L)'
;MVRSFLRQPSLYASLLVLRCLLFDNFERFYWRHQPSAMEQDTTILLLALLSICWTGGHCGPIQDGSPLGLESGAIPDSSLTAFSEWDANHGPRRGRLNMAKVGGQAGGWSAKTTDLNQWIQVDLLATYRIVRVATQGRADYSQWVTSFKIACSMDNVTFDTVKDPTNTDNDNIFPGNSDRNTVVYNRFPVPMSCRYVRLLPYTWHQHISLRMELFGELLATTKPSTNPTLTPVHSETVTSLIPVGHFQDASPIGLESGAIPDSSLTASSEYDANHGPFRGRLNIARDGALYGGWSAKTNDLNQWIQVDLLATYSIVGVATQGRQDYSQWVTSFKIACSIDSTTFDTVKDPTNTDTDNIFPGNSDRYTVVYNRFPVPISCRYVRILPYTWHERIALRMELFEELLASTEVSTTLNTSCEGAVAMNASPRTCTKPIQLFTILFGVVLRWLY
;
A
#
# COMPACT_ATOMS: atom_id res chain seq x y z
N MET A 1 -5.92 20.80 -46.43
CA MET A 1 -4.53 20.57 -45.98
C MET A 1 -4.45 21.00 -44.53
N VAL A 2 -4.64 20.07 -43.58
CA VAL A 2 -3.53 19.37 -42.89
C VAL A 2 -2.75 20.38 -42.03
N ARG A 3 -3.09 20.46 -40.73
CA ARG A 3 -2.25 19.96 -39.62
C ARG A 3 -0.78 20.38 -39.69
N SER A 4 -0.40 21.37 -38.89
CA SER A 4 0.84 21.51 -38.10
C SER A 4 0.90 22.99 -37.70
N PHE A 5 0.84 23.35 -36.43
CA PHE A 5 2.01 23.48 -35.56
C PHE A 5 1.50 23.56 -34.11
N LEU A 6 1.36 22.41 -33.46
CA LEU A 6 1.28 22.33 -32.00
C LEU A 6 2.25 21.24 -31.58
N ARG A 7 3.49 21.65 -31.30
CA ARG A 7 4.49 20.91 -30.50
C ARG A 7 5.62 21.89 -30.20
N GLN A 8 5.66 22.43 -28.98
CA GLN A 8 6.88 22.71 -28.20
C GLN A 8 6.51 22.87 -26.70
N PRO A 9 7.06 22.07 -25.77
CA PRO A 9 6.75 22.15 -24.33
C PRO A 9 7.57 23.20 -23.53
N SER A 10 8.37 24.05 -24.17
CA SER A 10 9.38 24.88 -23.49
C SER A 10 8.92 26.27 -23.02
N LEU A 11 7.68 26.68 -23.30
CA LEU A 11 7.18 28.03 -22.93
C LEU A 11 6.45 28.09 -21.59
N TYR A 12 5.98 26.96 -21.04
CA TYR A 12 5.25 26.96 -19.76
C TYR A 12 6.17 27.04 -18.53
N ALA A 13 7.37 26.45 -18.60
CA ALA A 13 8.33 26.50 -17.49
C ALA A 13 8.90 27.92 -17.28
N SER A 14 9.11 28.68 -18.36
CA SER A 14 9.70 30.02 -18.33
C SER A 14 8.75 31.08 -17.74
N LEU A 15 7.44 30.88 -17.85
CA LEU A 15 6.42 31.77 -17.27
C LEU A 15 6.21 31.55 -15.76
N LEU A 16 6.52 30.36 -15.25
CA LEU A 16 6.45 30.08 -13.80
C LEU A 16 7.64 30.68 -13.04
N VAL A 17 8.86 30.59 -13.61
CA VAL A 17 10.07 31.15 -12.98
C VAL A 17 10.03 32.69 -12.94
N LEU A 18 9.48 33.33 -13.97
CA LEU A 18 9.31 34.80 -14.00
C LEU A 18 8.27 35.29 -12.97
N ARG A 19 7.28 34.44 -12.62
CA ARG A 19 6.26 34.75 -11.59
C ARG A 19 6.81 34.67 -10.17
N CYS A 20 7.67 33.69 -9.87
CA CYS A 20 8.29 33.59 -8.53
C CYS A 20 9.27 34.73 -8.25
N LEU A 21 10.06 35.15 -9.26
CA LEU A 21 11.04 36.24 -9.10
C LEU A 21 10.39 37.63 -8.88
N LEU A 22 9.16 37.83 -9.34
CA LEU A 22 8.39 39.07 -9.10
C LEU A 22 7.80 39.10 -7.67
N PHE A 23 7.53 37.94 -7.08
CA PHE A 23 6.97 37.83 -5.72
C PHE A 23 8.03 38.11 -4.65
N ASP A 24 9.25 37.59 -4.81
CA ASP A 24 10.36 37.83 -3.87
C ASP A 24 10.83 39.29 -3.81
N ASN A 25 10.71 40.02 -4.93
CA ASN A 25 11.05 41.44 -4.99
C ASN A 25 9.97 42.34 -4.35
N PHE A 26 8.72 41.89 -4.32
CA PHE A 26 7.60 42.62 -3.71
C PHE A 26 7.62 42.50 -2.17
N GLU A 27 7.87 41.30 -1.65
CA GLU A 27 8.09 41.03 -0.22
C GLU A 27 9.24 41.89 0.36
N ARG A 28 10.37 41.96 -0.34
CA ARG A 28 11.52 42.78 0.09
C ARG A 28 11.28 44.29 0.06
N PHE A 29 10.35 44.77 -0.77
CA PHE A 29 9.99 46.18 -0.84
C PHE A 29 9.03 46.58 0.30
N TYR A 30 8.08 45.69 0.64
CA TYR A 30 7.06 45.89 1.67
C TYR A 30 7.66 45.98 3.09
N TRP A 31 8.61 45.11 3.44
CA TRP A 31 9.24 45.15 4.78
C TRP A 31 10.22 46.32 4.99
N ARG A 32 10.54 47.08 3.94
CA ARG A 32 11.54 48.16 4.01
C ARG A 32 10.94 49.55 4.24
N HIS A 33 9.62 49.71 4.09
CA HIS A 33 8.92 50.97 4.33
C HIS A 33 7.65 50.69 5.14
N GLN A 34 7.66 50.97 6.44
CA GLN A 34 6.48 50.81 7.31
C GLN A 34 5.47 51.95 7.08
N PRO A 35 4.28 51.70 6.50
CA PRO A 35 3.27 52.74 6.32
C PRO A 35 2.35 52.82 7.55
N SER A 36 1.80 54.01 7.82
CA SER A 36 0.95 54.31 8.97
C SER A 36 -0.42 53.61 8.93
N ALA A 37 -1.00 53.37 10.12
CA ALA A 37 -2.14 52.49 10.43
C ALA A 37 -3.44 52.65 9.62
N MET A 38 -3.57 53.62 8.72
CA MET A 38 -4.75 53.80 7.85
C MET A 38 -4.59 53.13 6.46
N GLU A 39 -3.40 52.59 6.15
CA GLU A 39 -3.12 51.82 4.92
C GLU A 39 -3.18 50.29 5.12
N GLN A 40 -3.45 49.82 6.34
CA GLN A 40 -3.54 48.39 6.65
C GLN A 40 -4.83 47.75 6.11
N ASP A 41 -5.95 48.47 6.07
CA ASP A 41 -7.24 47.82 5.77
C ASP A 41 -7.47 47.55 4.27
N THR A 42 -6.92 48.35 3.36
CA THR A 42 -7.04 48.10 1.91
C THR A 42 -5.99 47.11 1.40
N THR A 43 -4.82 47.01 2.04
CA THR A 43 -3.80 46.00 1.71
C THR A 43 -4.14 44.62 2.28
N ILE A 44 -4.75 44.53 3.47
CA ILE A 44 -5.30 43.28 3.99
C ILE A 44 -6.43 42.78 3.09
N LEU A 45 -7.29 43.66 2.56
CA LEU A 45 -8.34 43.24 1.62
C LEU A 45 -7.76 42.76 0.27
N LEU A 46 -6.69 43.36 -0.22
CA LEU A 46 -6.05 42.93 -1.48
C LEU A 46 -5.27 41.61 -1.31
N LEU A 47 -4.61 41.40 -0.17
CA LEU A 47 -3.97 40.13 0.20
C LEU A 47 -5.01 39.04 0.50
N ALA A 48 -6.16 39.41 1.08
CA ALA A 48 -7.30 38.51 1.26
C ALA A 48 -7.93 38.17 -0.09
N LEU A 49 -8.12 39.11 -1.02
CA LEU A 49 -8.67 38.83 -2.34
C LEU A 49 -7.71 38.05 -3.25
N LEU A 50 -6.39 38.24 -3.09
CA LEU A 50 -5.38 37.37 -3.72
C LEU A 50 -5.35 35.96 -3.08
N SER A 51 -5.68 35.84 -1.79
CA SER A 51 -5.90 34.54 -1.11
C SER A 51 -7.27 33.91 -1.43
N ILE A 52 -8.28 34.70 -1.79
CA ILE A 52 -9.65 34.22 -2.11
C ILE A 52 -9.79 33.83 -3.58
N CYS A 53 -8.83 34.18 -4.44
CA CYS A 53 -8.63 33.48 -5.73
C CYS A 53 -7.86 32.15 -5.58
N TRP A 54 -7.56 31.74 -4.34
CA TRP A 54 -6.94 30.47 -3.97
C TRP A 54 -7.90 29.58 -3.14
N THR A 55 -9.21 29.78 -3.24
CA THR A 55 -10.22 28.88 -2.63
C THR A 55 -11.15 28.22 -3.66
N GLY A 56 -10.79 28.30 -4.94
CA GLY A 56 -11.29 27.37 -5.96
C GLY A 56 -10.45 26.10 -5.96
N GLY A 57 -10.87 25.09 -5.20
CA GLY A 57 -10.48 23.68 -5.35
C GLY A 57 -9.04 23.43 -5.78
N HIS A 58 -8.07 23.97 -5.03
CA HIS A 58 -6.70 23.49 -5.15
C HIS A 58 -6.69 22.11 -4.52
N CYS A 59 -6.63 21.07 -5.35
CA CYS A 59 -6.10 19.77 -4.93
C CYS A 59 -4.88 20.08 -4.07
N GLY A 60 -4.90 19.67 -2.81
CA GLY A 60 -3.69 19.64 -2.00
C GLY A 60 -2.58 18.92 -2.79
N PRO A 61 -1.30 19.15 -2.46
CA PRO A 61 -0.22 18.41 -3.11
C PRO A 61 -0.61 16.93 -3.08
N ILE A 62 -0.90 16.37 -4.26
CA ILE A 62 -1.33 14.98 -4.40
C ILE A 62 -0.21 14.19 -3.72
N GLN A 63 -0.55 13.54 -2.61
CA GLN A 63 0.40 12.76 -1.83
C GLN A 63 1.07 11.77 -2.79
N ASP A 64 2.39 11.73 -2.78
CA ASP A 64 3.19 11.00 -3.75
C ASP A 64 3.05 9.47 -3.65
N GLY A 65 2.24 9.01 -2.69
CA GLY A 65 2.07 7.61 -2.32
C GLY A 65 3.33 7.08 -1.66
N SER A 66 3.16 6.19 -0.68
CA SER A 66 4.27 5.43 -0.12
C SER A 66 4.59 4.25 -1.03
N PRO A 67 5.86 3.80 -1.11
CA PRO A 67 6.19 2.56 -1.82
C PRO A 67 5.42 1.40 -1.18
N LEU A 68 4.84 0.54 -2.01
CA LEU A 68 3.97 -0.54 -1.55
C LEU A 68 4.74 -1.81 -1.19
N GLY A 69 6.02 -1.88 -1.56
CA GLY A 69 6.95 -2.85 -1.01
C GLY A 69 7.46 -3.88 -2.00
N LEU A 70 7.49 -3.56 -3.30
CA LEU A 70 8.20 -4.37 -4.26
C LEU A 70 9.71 -4.32 -3.98
N GLU A 71 10.29 -3.14 -3.79
CA GLU A 71 11.71 -2.98 -3.47
C GLU A 71 12.08 -3.53 -2.10
N SER A 72 11.29 -3.20 -1.07
CA SER A 72 11.57 -3.59 0.31
C SER A 72 11.35 -5.08 0.59
N GLY A 73 10.58 -5.76 -0.27
CA GLY A 73 10.16 -7.15 -0.05
C GLY A 73 8.90 -7.30 0.80
N ALA A 74 8.24 -6.21 1.23
CA ALA A 74 6.99 -6.30 1.99
C ALA A 74 5.86 -6.95 1.18
N ILE A 75 5.88 -6.81 -0.15
CA ILE A 75 5.10 -7.65 -1.07
C ILE A 75 5.89 -8.95 -1.30
N PRO A 76 5.38 -10.14 -0.94
CA PRO A 76 6.12 -11.40 -1.03
C PRO A 76 6.37 -11.84 -2.47
N ASP A 77 7.37 -12.70 -2.70
CA ASP A 77 7.65 -13.24 -4.05
C ASP A 77 6.45 -14.00 -4.65
N SER A 78 5.64 -14.65 -3.82
CA SER A 78 4.41 -15.35 -4.23
C SER A 78 3.33 -14.41 -4.77
N SER A 79 3.36 -13.13 -4.41
CA SER A 79 2.47 -12.10 -4.95
C SER A 79 2.84 -11.65 -6.36
N LEU A 80 4.02 -12.04 -6.87
CA LEU A 80 4.47 -11.66 -8.21
C LEU A 80 4.31 -12.82 -9.19
N THR A 81 3.55 -12.58 -10.26
CA THR A 81 3.40 -13.51 -11.39
C THR A 81 3.71 -12.78 -12.69
N ALA A 82 3.93 -13.53 -13.77
CA ALA A 82 4.08 -12.95 -15.10
C ALA A 82 3.42 -13.87 -16.13
N PHE A 83 3.10 -13.31 -17.30
CA PHE A 83 2.64 -14.11 -18.43
C PHE A 83 3.66 -15.17 -18.83
N SER A 84 4.94 -14.78 -18.84
CA SER A 84 6.06 -15.68 -19.08
C SER A 84 7.33 -15.17 -18.41
N GLU A 85 8.28 -16.07 -18.24
CA GLU A 85 9.63 -15.78 -17.77
C GLU A 85 10.65 -16.51 -18.66
N TRP A 86 11.77 -15.85 -18.97
CA TRP A 86 12.84 -16.42 -19.81
C TRP A 86 13.33 -17.76 -19.26
N ASP A 87 13.64 -17.76 -17.96
CA ASP A 87 13.92 -18.94 -17.15
C ASP A 87 13.69 -18.60 -15.67
N ALA A 88 13.93 -19.57 -14.78
CA ALA A 88 13.77 -19.39 -13.35
C ALA A 88 14.66 -18.28 -12.75
N ASN A 89 15.76 -17.89 -13.40
CA ASN A 89 16.66 -16.82 -12.94
C ASN A 89 16.16 -15.41 -13.32
N HIS A 90 15.18 -15.31 -14.22
CA HIS A 90 14.58 -14.06 -14.73
C HIS A 90 13.10 -13.93 -14.33
N GLY A 91 12.64 -14.70 -13.35
CA GLY A 91 11.25 -14.73 -12.94
C GLY A 91 10.72 -13.42 -12.35
N PRO A 92 9.40 -13.30 -12.14
CA PRO A 92 8.74 -12.05 -11.79
C PRO A 92 9.20 -11.46 -10.45
N ARG A 93 9.61 -12.30 -9.49
CA ARG A 93 10.27 -11.89 -8.24
C ARG A 93 11.54 -11.04 -8.42
N ARG A 94 12.18 -11.12 -9.59
CA ARG A 94 13.35 -10.29 -9.94
C ARG A 94 12.95 -8.91 -10.49
N GLY A 95 11.67 -8.70 -10.77
CA GLY A 95 11.10 -7.45 -11.28
C GLY A 95 10.92 -6.35 -10.23
N ARG A 96 11.57 -6.45 -9.07
CA ARG A 96 11.52 -5.45 -8.00
C ARG A 96 12.48 -4.30 -8.29
N LEU A 97 12.12 -3.07 -7.94
CA LEU A 97 13.00 -1.89 -8.11
C LEU A 97 14.35 -2.13 -7.43
N ASN A 98 15.43 -1.61 -8.02
CA ASN A 98 16.80 -1.74 -7.55
C ASN A 98 17.32 -3.18 -7.37
N MET A 99 16.59 -4.21 -7.83
CA MET A 99 17.04 -5.59 -7.82
C MET A 99 18.38 -5.75 -8.55
N ALA A 100 19.39 -6.25 -7.83
CA ALA A 100 20.74 -6.47 -8.36
C ALA A 100 20.94 -7.93 -8.78
N LYS A 101 21.82 -8.17 -9.76
CA LYS A 101 22.23 -9.54 -10.13
C LYS A 101 22.98 -10.19 -8.96
N VAL A 102 22.60 -11.41 -8.59
CA VAL A 102 23.27 -12.21 -7.56
C VAL A 102 23.47 -13.63 -8.06
N GLY A 103 24.72 -14.07 -8.20
CA GLY A 103 25.04 -15.38 -8.76
C GLY A 103 24.41 -15.59 -10.14
N GLY A 104 23.62 -16.66 -10.27
CA GLY A 104 22.85 -16.97 -11.48
C GLY A 104 21.57 -16.14 -11.66
N GLN A 105 21.09 -15.44 -10.63
CA GLN A 105 19.84 -14.69 -10.67
C GLN A 105 20.03 -13.34 -11.37
N ALA A 106 19.25 -13.08 -12.42
CA ALA A 106 19.35 -11.88 -13.24
C ALA A 106 18.92 -10.62 -12.47
N GLY A 107 19.43 -9.45 -12.87
CA GLY A 107 19.10 -8.16 -12.27
C GLY A 107 17.78 -7.56 -12.76
N GLY A 108 16.74 -8.37 -12.97
CA GLY A 108 15.44 -7.94 -13.46
C GLY A 108 14.56 -9.12 -13.89
N TRP A 109 13.24 -8.92 -13.95
CA TRP A 109 12.36 -9.85 -14.66
C TRP A 109 12.63 -9.75 -16.16
N SER A 110 12.54 -10.86 -16.89
CA SER A 110 12.55 -10.87 -18.36
C SER A 110 11.53 -11.87 -18.88
N ALA A 111 10.74 -11.43 -19.86
CA ALA A 111 9.75 -12.30 -20.49
C ALA A 111 10.44 -13.45 -21.25
N LYS A 112 9.69 -14.50 -21.59
CA LYS A 112 10.17 -15.57 -22.47
C LYS A 112 10.15 -15.18 -23.94
N THR A 113 9.09 -14.47 -24.34
CA THR A 113 8.89 -13.98 -25.71
C THR A 113 8.72 -12.47 -25.70
N THR A 114 9.09 -11.82 -26.81
CA THR A 114 8.98 -10.37 -26.98
C THR A 114 7.78 -10.03 -27.85
N ASP A 115 6.60 -9.99 -27.24
CA ASP A 115 5.33 -9.67 -27.89
C ASP A 115 4.45 -8.81 -26.95
N LEU A 116 3.31 -8.35 -27.44
CA LEU A 116 2.40 -7.48 -26.70
C LEU A 116 1.52 -8.21 -25.67
N ASN A 117 1.58 -9.54 -25.58
CA ASN A 117 0.79 -10.31 -24.62
C ASN A 117 1.48 -10.46 -23.27
N GLN A 118 2.72 -9.98 -23.16
CA GLN A 118 3.50 -10.07 -21.94
C GLN A 118 2.95 -9.13 -20.86
N TRP A 119 2.99 -9.59 -19.62
CA TRP A 119 2.74 -8.76 -18.44
C TRP A 119 3.48 -9.31 -17.24
N ILE A 120 3.76 -8.44 -16.29
CA ILE A 120 4.11 -8.77 -14.91
C ILE A 120 2.99 -8.27 -14.00
N GLN A 121 2.56 -9.09 -13.04
CA GLN A 121 1.42 -8.85 -12.18
C GLN A 121 1.85 -8.90 -10.71
N VAL A 122 1.23 -8.04 -9.91
CA VAL A 122 1.38 -7.96 -8.47
C VAL A 122 0.01 -8.12 -7.81
N ASP A 123 -0.16 -9.11 -6.93
CA ASP A 123 -1.24 -9.15 -5.93
C ASP A 123 -0.79 -8.37 -4.70
N LEU A 124 -1.43 -7.23 -4.46
CA LEU A 124 -1.14 -6.34 -3.33
C LEU A 124 -1.70 -6.87 -2.01
N LEU A 125 -2.40 -8.01 -2.02
CA LEU A 125 -3.01 -8.69 -0.87
C LEU A 125 -4.18 -7.93 -0.22
N ALA A 126 -4.28 -6.62 -0.46
CA ALA A 126 -5.37 -5.75 -0.06
C ALA A 126 -5.68 -4.73 -1.18
N THR A 127 -6.76 -3.97 -1.00
CA THR A 127 -7.13 -2.91 -1.93
C THR A 127 -6.31 -1.66 -1.64
N TYR A 128 -5.58 -1.17 -2.63
CA TYR A 128 -4.81 0.07 -2.53
C TYR A 128 -5.29 1.08 -3.55
N ARG A 129 -5.21 2.37 -3.19
CA ARG A 129 -5.28 3.49 -4.13
C ARG A 129 -3.90 3.74 -4.70
N ILE A 130 -3.67 3.26 -5.91
CA ILE A 130 -2.41 3.41 -6.63
C ILE A 130 -2.35 4.77 -7.30
N VAL A 131 -1.28 5.51 -7.05
CA VAL A 131 -1.09 6.87 -7.57
C VAL A 131 0.09 6.97 -8.54
N ARG A 132 1.07 6.07 -8.45
CA ARG A 132 2.31 6.16 -9.22
C ARG A 132 2.98 4.80 -9.37
N VAL A 133 3.77 4.65 -10.43
CA VAL A 133 4.68 3.52 -10.67
C VAL A 133 6.08 4.04 -10.95
N ALA A 134 7.10 3.33 -10.47
CA ALA A 134 8.48 3.53 -10.86
C ALA A 134 8.98 2.33 -11.67
N THR A 135 9.78 2.57 -12.71
CA THR A 135 10.39 1.52 -13.54
C THR A 135 11.89 1.72 -13.70
N GLN A 136 12.61 0.61 -13.84
CA GLN A 136 14.04 0.53 -14.18
C GLN A 136 14.25 -0.58 -15.23
N GLY A 137 15.32 -0.46 -16.01
CA GLY A 137 15.79 -1.54 -16.87
C GLY A 137 16.42 -2.69 -16.10
N ARG A 138 16.86 -3.73 -16.80
CA ARG A 138 17.62 -4.84 -16.23
C ARG A 138 19.02 -4.38 -15.81
N ALA A 139 19.45 -4.68 -14.60
CA ALA A 139 20.70 -4.19 -14.05
C ALA A 139 21.95 -4.72 -14.81
N ASP A 140 21.92 -5.98 -15.23
CA ASP A 140 23.09 -6.70 -15.76
C ASP A 140 23.17 -6.76 -17.30
N TYR A 141 22.15 -6.30 -18.03
CA TYR A 141 22.14 -6.31 -19.51
C TYR A 141 21.41 -5.09 -20.08
N SER A 142 21.75 -4.64 -21.30
CA SER A 142 21.09 -3.49 -21.95
C SER A 142 19.69 -3.84 -22.48
N GLN A 143 18.78 -4.17 -21.58
CA GLN A 143 17.40 -4.57 -21.87
C GLN A 143 16.45 -3.80 -20.94
N TRP A 144 15.43 -3.17 -21.51
CA TRP A 144 14.45 -2.39 -20.75
C TRP A 144 13.17 -2.15 -21.56
N VAL A 145 12.07 -1.93 -20.83
CA VAL A 145 10.81 -1.46 -21.40
C VAL A 145 10.87 0.05 -21.63
N THR A 146 10.54 0.50 -22.85
CA THR A 146 10.58 1.91 -23.27
C THR A 146 9.20 2.58 -23.25
N SER A 147 8.12 1.80 -23.24
CA SER A 147 6.78 2.27 -22.88
C SER A 147 5.89 1.11 -22.44
N PHE A 148 4.87 1.41 -21.64
CA PHE A 148 3.98 0.38 -21.05
C PHE A 148 2.59 0.94 -20.74
N LYS A 149 1.65 0.02 -20.48
CA LYS A 149 0.34 0.31 -19.91
C LYS A 149 0.27 -0.26 -18.49
N ILE A 150 -0.62 0.28 -17.66
CA ILE A 150 -0.98 -0.31 -16.37
C ILE A 150 -2.44 -0.74 -16.44
N ALA A 151 -2.72 -1.96 -15.98
CA ALA A 151 -4.07 -2.45 -15.76
C ALA A 151 -4.29 -2.83 -14.29
N CYS A 152 -5.51 -2.65 -13.83
CA CYS A 152 -5.94 -2.74 -12.45
C CYS A 152 -7.13 -3.69 -12.35
N SER A 153 -7.17 -4.49 -11.29
CA SER A 153 -8.27 -5.41 -11.02
C SER A 153 -8.51 -5.56 -9.52
N MET A 154 -9.75 -5.84 -9.16
CA MET A 154 -10.15 -6.21 -7.81
C MET A 154 -10.28 -7.72 -7.62
N ASP A 155 -10.47 -8.48 -8.70
CA ASP A 155 -10.87 -9.89 -8.70
C ASP A 155 -9.88 -10.83 -9.41
N ASN A 156 -8.81 -10.30 -10.02
CA ASN A 156 -7.85 -11.02 -10.86
C ASN A 156 -8.44 -11.64 -12.14
N VAL A 157 -9.66 -11.26 -12.51
CA VAL A 157 -10.35 -11.75 -13.71
C VAL A 157 -10.50 -10.61 -14.70
N THR A 158 -11.11 -9.51 -14.26
CA THR A 158 -11.38 -8.35 -15.11
C THR A 158 -10.37 -7.26 -14.82
N PHE A 159 -9.68 -6.79 -15.86
CA PHE A 159 -8.62 -5.78 -15.74
C PHE A 159 -8.97 -4.53 -16.54
N ASP A 160 -9.04 -3.39 -15.86
CA ASP A 160 -9.23 -2.08 -16.44
C ASP A 160 -7.89 -1.35 -16.59
N THR A 161 -7.61 -0.83 -17.77
CA THR A 161 -6.40 -0.05 -18.06
C THR A 161 -6.57 1.40 -17.64
N VAL A 162 -5.47 2.02 -17.18
CA VAL A 162 -5.41 3.48 -17.00
C VAL A 162 -5.76 4.14 -18.34
N LYS A 163 -6.71 5.08 -18.34
CA LYS A 163 -7.15 5.79 -19.55
C LYS A 163 -6.38 7.07 -19.80
N ASP A 164 -6.22 7.42 -21.06
CA ASP A 164 -5.57 8.66 -21.48
C ASP A 164 -6.41 9.87 -21.01
N PRO A 165 -5.83 10.84 -20.28
CA PRO A 165 -6.57 11.98 -19.73
C PRO A 165 -7.12 12.93 -20.80
N THR A 166 -6.62 12.85 -22.03
CA THR A 166 -7.05 13.65 -23.17
C THR A 166 -8.05 12.94 -24.08
N ASN A 167 -8.11 11.60 -24.00
CA ASN A 167 -9.08 10.78 -24.72
C ASN A 167 -9.33 9.45 -23.99
N THR A 168 -10.40 9.40 -23.20
CA THR A 168 -10.72 8.25 -22.35
C THR A 168 -11.09 6.97 -23.09
N ASP A 169 -11.32 7.03 -24.41
CA ASP A 169 -11.54 5.85 -25.25
C ASP A 169 -10.23 5.05 -25.46
N ASN A 170 -9.08 5.68 -25.23
CA ASN A 170 -7.77 5.08 -25.39
C ASN A 170 -7.11 4.76 -24.05
N ASP A 171 -6.26 3.74 -24.04
CA ASP A 171 -5.39 3.44 -22.91
C ASP A 171 -4.25 4.46 -22.82
N ASN A 172 -3.89 4.84 -21.61
CA ASN A 172 -2.71 5.65 -21.34
C ASN A 172 -1.44 4.82 -21.56
N ILE A 173 -0.56 5.28 -22.45
CA ILE A 173 0.76 4.68 -22.69
C ILE A 173 1.80 5.51 -21.96
N PHE A 174 2.34 4.94 -20.87
CA PHE A 174 3.37 5.58 -20.08
C PHE A 174 4.74 5.47 -20.75
N PRO A 175 5.57 6.54 -20.74
CA PRO A 175 6.97 6.43 -21.12
C PRO A 175 7.75 5.59 -20.11
N GLY A 176 8.59 4.68 -20.63
CA GLY A 176 9.46 3.82 -19.84
C GLY A 176 10.90 4.33 -19.78
N ASN A 177 11.85 3.41 -19.66
CA ASN A 177 13.26 3.70 -19.45
C ASN A 177 14.01 3.90 -20.77
N SER A 178 15.13 4.63 -20.71
CA SER A 178 16.10 4.77 -21.81
C SER A 178 17.44 4.10 -21.53
N ASP A 179 17.61 3.53 -20.34
CA ASP A 179 18.81 2.83 -19.90
C ASP A 179 18.46 1.77 -18.83
N ARG A 180 19.50 1.15 -18.27
CA ARG A 180 19.40 0.06 -17.30
C ARG A 180 19.01 0.49 -15.89
N ASN A 181 19.43 1.68 -15.45
CA ASN A 181 19.58 2.01 -14.03
C ASN A 181 18.82 3.26 -13.58
N THR A 182 18.55 4.20 -14.48
CA THR A 182 17.78 5.40 -14.16
C THR A 182 16.34 5.01 -13.82
N VAL A 183 15.89 5.35 -12.60
CA VAL A 183 14.50 5.16 -12.20
C VAL A 183 13.62 6.18 -12.92
N VAL A 184 12.57 5.70 -13.58
CA VAL A 184 11.57 6.55 -14.24
C VAL A 184 10.26 6.45 -13.46
N TYR A 185 9.76 7.59 -12.98
CA TYR A 185 8.52 7.69 -12.23
C TYR A 185 7.38 8.17 -13.13
N ASN A 186 6.25 7.48 -13.09
CA ASN A 186 5.04 7.83 -13.83
C ASN A 186 3.85 7.91 -12.88
N ARG A 187 3.27 9.10 -12.75
CA ARG A 187 2.05 9.32 -11.98
C ARG A 187 0.82 8.96 -12.80
N PHE A 188 -0.17 8.34 -12.18
CA PHE A 188 -1.43 8.02 -12.85
C PHE A 188 -2.24 9.32 -13.02
N PRO A 189 -2.84 9.57 -14.19
CA PRO A 189 -3.68 10.75 -14.39
C PRO A 189 -4.85 10.82 -13.39
N VAL A 190 -5.39 9.66 -13.06
CA VAL A 190 -6.39 9.46 -11.99
C VAL A 190 -5.92 8.27 -11.15
N PRO A 191 -5.86 8.38 -9.82
CA PRO A 191 -5.57 7.25 -8.94
C PRO A 191 -6.55 6.10 -9.17
N MET A 192 -6.06 4.85 -9.09
CA MET A 192 -6.89 3.66 -9.28
C MET A 192 -6.95 2.82 -8.02
N SER A 193 -8.12 2.29 -7.68
CA SER A 193 -8.31 1.35 -6.57
C SER A 193 -8.13 -0.08 -7.07
N CYS A 194 -7.07 -0.76 -6.63
CA CYS A 194 -6.64 -2.05 -7.15
C CYS A 194 -6.24 -3.01 -6.03
N ARG A 195 -6.52 -4.29 -6.19
CA ARG A 195 -5.78 -5.35 -5.49
C ARG A 195 -4.72 -5.98 -6.39
N TYR A 196 -5.05 -6.21 -7.65
CA TYR A 196 -4.13 -6.77 -8.63
C TYR A 196 -3.72 -5.69 -9.63
N VAL A 197 -2.42 -5.55 -9.86
CA VAL A 197 -1.87 -4.58 -10.81
C VAL A 197 -1.03 -5.32 -11.84
N ARG A 198 -1.28 -5.09 -13.13
CA ARG A 198 -0.47 -5.55 -14.25
C ARG A 198 0.27 -4.39 -14.88
N LEU A 199 1.58 -4.56 -15.10
CA LEU A 199 2.34 -3.75 -16.04
C LEU A 199 2.45 -4.51 -17.36
N LEU A 200 1.98 -3.88 -18.44
CA LEU A 200 1.93 -4.45 -19.79
C LEU A 200 2.93 -3.70 -20.69
N PRO A 201 4.09 -4.30 -21.01
CA PRO A 201 5.05 -3.70 -21.93
C PRO A 201 4.43 -3.41 -23.29
N TYR A 202 4.71 -2.23 -23.85
CA TYR A 202 4.19 -1.78 -25.14
C TYR A 202 5.30 -1.58 -26.18
N THR A 203 6.44 -1.04 -25.76
CA THR A 203 7.68 -1.02 -26.54
C THR A 203 8.88 -1.31 -25.64
N TRP A 204 9.98 -1.81 -26.22
CA TRP A 204 11.18 -2.20 -25.46
C TRP A 204 12.45 -2.03 -26.30
N HIS A 205 13.58 -1.95 -25.59
CA HIS A 205 14.92 -2.00 -26.17
C HIS A 205 15.51 -3.41 -25.98
N GLN A 206 15.86 -4.06 -27.09
CA GLN A 206 16.43 -5.42 -27.19
C GLN A 206 15.51 -6.54 -26.68
N HIS A 207 15.12 -6.52 -25.41
CA HIS A 207 14.24 -7.52 -24.80
C HIS A 207 13.30 -6.87 -23.79
N ILE A 208 12.13 -7.48 -23.60
CA ILE A 208 11.21 -7.12 -22.50
C ILE A 208 11.87 -7.56 -21.19
N SER A 209 12.39 -6.58 -20.46
CA SER A 209 12.95 -6.74 -19.13
C SER A 209 12.68 -5.49 -18.30
N LEU A 210 12.38 -5.64 -17.01
CA LEU A 210 12.20 -4.49 -16.12
C LEU A 210 12.35 -4.84 -14.65
N ARG A 211 12.45 -3.76 -13.87
CA ARG A 211 12.31 -3.68 -12.42
C ARG A 211 11.29 -2.59 -12.10
N MET A 212 10.48 -2.72 -11.05
CA MET A 212 9.44 -1.75 -10.72
C MET A 212 9.10 -1.64 -9.23
N GLU A 213 8.50 -0.51 -8.87
CA GLU A 213 7.85 -0.23 -7.58
C GLU A 213 6.48 0.42 -7.83
N LEU A 214 5.50 0.13 -6.97
CA LEU A 214 4.18 0.77 -6.97
C LEU A 214 4.08 1.71 -5.77
N PHE A 215 3.37 2.82 -5.94
CA PHE A 215 3.17 3.81 -4.90
C PHE A 215 1.68 4.08 -4.71
N GLY A 216 1.25 4.14 -3.45
CA GLY A 216 -0.16 4.31 -3.11
C GLY A 216 -0.42 4.38 -1.62
N GLU A 217 -1.67 4.15 -1.26
CA GLU A 217 -2.16 4.05 0.12
C GLU A 217 -3.23 2.96 0.20
N LEU A 218 -3.37 2.33 1.38
CA LEU A 218 -4.35 1.27 1.62
C LEU A 218 -5.77 1.87 1.68
N LEU A 219 -6.74 1.22 1.03
CA LEU A 219 -8.16 1.61 1.07
C LEU A 219 -8.97 0.67 1.98
N ALA A 220 -9.54 1.22 3.05
CA ALA A 220 -10.45 0.49 3.93
C ALA A 220 -11.79 0.19 3.24
N THR A 221 -12.29 -1.04 3.36
CA THR A 221 -13.62 -1.42 2.87
C THR A 221 -14.68 -0.96 3.87
N THR A 222 -15.64 -0.16 3.41
CA THR A 222 -16.78 0.33 4.22
C THR A 222 -17.65 -0.83 4.74
N LYS A 223 -17.77 -0.98 6.06
CA LYS A 223 -18.72 -1.89 6.71
C LYS A 223 -20.14 -1.27 6.70
N PRO A 224 -21.23 -2.06 6.52
CA PRO A 224 -22.58 -1.58 6.79
C PRO A 224 -22.72 -1.28 8.28
N SER A 225 -23.01 -0.02 8.61
CA SER A 225 -23.28 0.42 9.97
C SER A 225 -24.70 0.05 10.37
N THR A 226 -24.87 -0.87 11.32
CA THR A 226 -26.13 -1.03 12.07
C THR A 226 -25.91 -0.56 13.50
N ASN A 227 -26.49 0.59 13.84
CA ASN A 227 -26.73 1.00 15.22
C ASN A 227 -27.64 -0.03 15.93
N PRO A 228 -27.50 -0.22 17.26
CA PRO A 228 -28.33 -1.15 18.00
C PRO A 228 -29.68 -0.50 18.32
N THR A 229 -30.75 -0.96 17.68
CA THR A 229 -32.11 -0.75 18.17
C THR A 229 -32.70 -2.10 18.53
N LEU A 230 -32.98 -2.27 19.82
CA LEU A 230 -33.57 -3.46 20.42
C LEU A 230 -35.00 -3.68 19.90
N THR A 231 -35.25 -4.82 19.22
CA THR A 231 -36.48 -5.62 19.39
C THR A 231 -36.24 -7.07 18.91
N PRO A 232 -36.87 -8.09 19.52
CA PRO A 232 -36.63 -9.49 19.19
C PRO A 232 -37.80 -10.08 18.39
N VAL A 233 -37.60 -10.46 17.11
CA VAL A 233 -38.56 -11.33 16.40
C VAL A 233 -37.84 -12.22 15.37
N HIS A 234 -37.96 -13.52 15.64
CA HIS A 234 -37.96 -14.71 14.79
C HIS A 234 -36.87 -14.96 13.74
N SER A 235 -36.15 -16.05 14.04
CA SER A 235 -35.38 -16.92 13.15
C SER A 235 -36.05 -17.18 11.81
N GLU A 236 -35.29 -16.94 10.74
CA GLU A 236 -35.23 -17.85 9.61
C GLU A 236 -33.78 -18.21 9.33
N THR A 237 -33.56 -19.53 9.28
CA THR A 237 -32.29 -20.20 9.01
C THR A 237 -31.83 -19.94 7.58
N VAL A 238 -30.79 -19.12 7.41
CA VAL A 238 -29.94 -19.17 6.22
C VAL A 238 -28.69 -19.95 6.57
N THR A 239 -28.75 -21.25 6.28
CA THR A 239 -27.61 -22.15 6.18
C THR A 239 -26.75 -21.71 5.01
N SER A 240 -25.77 -20.86 5.28
CA SER A 240 -24.64 -20.59 4.39
C SER A 240 -23.39 -20.94 5.16
N LEU A 241 -22.83 -22.11 4.85
CA LEU A 241 -21.57 -22.61 5.41
C LEU A 241 -20.43 -21.68 4.97
N ILE A 242 -20.08 -20.71 5.83
CA ILE A 242 -18.77 -20.05 5.79
C ILE A 242 -17.77 -21.00 6.47
N PRO A 243 -16.70 -21.44 5.79
CA PRO A 243 -15.60 -22.09 6.48
C PRO A 243 -14.93 -21.04 7.38
N VAL A 244 -15.01 -21.25 8.69
CA VAL A 244 -14.30 -20.48 9.71
C VAL A 244 -12.80 -20.52 9.39
N GLY A 245 -12.16 -19.37 9.14
CA GLY A 245 -10.73 -19.37 8.83
C GLY A 245 -10.03 -18.06 8.46
N HIS A 246 -10.58 -16.87 8.74
CA HIS A 246 -9.82 -15.62 8.60
C HIS A 246 -10.43 -14.56 9.52
N PHE A 247 -9.60 -13.81 10.25
CA PHE A 247 -10.06 -12.63 10.98
C PHE A 247 -10.52 -11.59 9.95
N GLN A 248 -11.82 -11.29 9.88
CA GLN A 248 -12.36 -10.37 8.86
C GLN A 248 -11.98 -8.91 9.11
N ASP A 249 -11.52 -8.59 10.32
CA ASP A 249 -11.23 -7.27 10.84
C ASP A 249 -9.77 -7.13 11.33
N ALA A 250 -8.90 -8.05 10.91
CA ALA A 250 -7.50 -8.02 11.26
C ALA A 250 -6.63 -8.27 10.02
N SER A 251 -5.42 -7.72 10.03
CA SER A 251 -4.45 -7.90 8.94
C SER A 251 -3.24 -8.67 9.43
N PRO A 252 -2.67 -9.57 8.61
CA PRO A 252 -1.44 -10.27 8.96
C PRO A 252 -0.29 -9.26 9.06
N ILE A 253 0.54 -9.41 10.09
CA ILE A 253 1.66 -8.49 10.35
C ILE A 253 2.87 -8.80 9.44
N GLY A 254 2.90 -10.00 8.86
CA GLY A 254 3.78 -10.31 7.74
C GLY A 254 4.87 -11.32 8.06
N LEU A 255 4.55 -12.31 8.89
CA LEU A 255 5.38 -13.50 9.03
C LEU A 255 5.32 -14.35 7.76
N GLU A 256 4.14 -14.61 7.21
CA GLU A 256 3.98 -15.35 5.96
C GLU A 256 4.55 -14.59 4.76
N SER A 257 4.30 -13.28 4.71
CA SER A 257 4.76 -12.44 3.60
C SER A 257 6.27 -12.16 3.61
N GLY A 258 6.92 -12.33 4.76
CA GLY A 258 8.32 -11.95 4.93
C GLY A 258 8.55 -10.46 5.18
N ALA A 259 7.48 -9.65 5.36
CA ALA A 259 7.61 -8.24 5.74
C ALA A 259 8.34 -8.09 7.10
N ILE A 260 8.14 -9.04 8.01
CA ILE A 260 9.01 -9.23 9.17
C ILE A 260 10.25 -10.02 8.71
N PRO A 261 11.48 -9.48 8.80
CA PRO A 261 12.68 -10.14 8.29
C PRO A 261 13.10 -11.35 9.14
N ASP A 262 13.87 -12.28 8.56
CA ASP A 262 14.31 -13.50 9.28
C ASP A 262 15.09 -13.20 10.57
N SER A 263 15.86 -12.11 10.59
CA SER A 263 16.60 -11.64 11.76
C SER A 263 15.70 -11.22 12.93
N SER A 264 14.42 -10.95 12.67
CA SER A 264 13.42 -10.65 13.70
C SER A 264 12.86 -11.90 14.38
N LEU A 265 13.13 -13.10 13.87
CA LEU A 265 12.68 -14.34 14.48
C LEU A 265 13.81 -15.00 15.26
N THR A 266 13.55 -15.28 16.53
CA THR A 266 14.47 -15.99 17.43
C THR A 266 13.71 -17.09 18.17
N ALA A 267 14.42 -18.04 18.77
CA ALA A 267 13.80 -19.09 19.59
C ALA A 267 14.69 -19.45 20.78
N SER A 268 14.10 -20.06 21.79
CA SER A 268 14.81 -20.67 22.92
C SER A 268 15.82 -21.73 22.44
N SER A 269 15.45 -22.48 21.41
CA SER A 269 16.27 -23.49 20.79
C SER A 269 15.76 -23.84 19.39
N GLU A 270 16.63 -24.46 18.59
CA GLU A 270 16.32 -25.03 17.28
C GLU A 270 16.97 -26.41 17.17
N TYR A 271 16.28 -27.36 16.52
CA TYR A 271 16.76 -28.72 16.35
C TYR A 271 18.11 -28.76 15.60
N ASP A 272 18.18 -27.99 14.52
CA ASP A 272 19.37 -27.64 13.77
C ASP A 272 19.08 -26.35 12.98
N ALA A 273 20.09 -25.84 12.25
CA ALA A 273 19.95 -24.61 11.45
C ALA A 273 18.88 -24.72 10.33
N ASN A 274 18.49 -25.93 9.93
CA ASN A 274 17.46 -26.14 8.91
C ASN A 274 16.03 -26.11 9.48
N HIS A 275 15.88 -26.11 10.81
CA HIS A 275 14.62 -25.99 11.53
C HIS A 275 14.57 -24.70 12.37
N GLY A 276 15.39 -23.71 12.02
CA GLY A 276 15.51 -22.46 12.78
C GLY A 276 14.22 -21.63 12.82
N PRO A 277 14.17 -20.59 13.66
CA PRO A 277 12.96 -19.81 13.93
C PRO A 277 12.40 -19.10 12.69
N PHE A 278 13.25 -18.73 11.72
CA PHE A 278 12.84 -18.19 10.42
C PHE A 278 11.98 -19.16 9.59
N ARG A 279 12.04 -20.47 9.91
CA ARG A 279 11.15 -21.50 9.34
C ARG A 279 9.80 -21.55 10.04
N GLY A 280 9.56 -20.74 11.07
CA GLY A 280 8.31 -20.67 11.82
C GLY A 280 7.21 -19.86 11.13
N ARG A 281 7.34 -19.49 9.86
CA ARG A 281 6.36 -18.67 9.12
C ARG A 281 5.18 -19.51 8.64
N LEU A 282 3.97 -18.97 8.68
CA LEU A 282 2.77 -19.65 8.18
C LEU A 282 2.96 -20.09 6.71
N ASN A 283 2.41 -21.25 6.36
CA ASN A 283 2.47 -21.83 5.01
C ASN A 283 3.88 -22.07 4.44
N ILE A 284 4.95 -21.93 5.22
CA ILE A 284 6.28 -22.24 4.72
C ILE A 284 6.37 -23.71 4.32
N ALA A 285 6.96 -23.97 3.16
CA ALA A 285 7.19 -25.31 2.63
C ALA A 285 8.66 -25.68 2.75
N ARG A 286 8.96 -26.97 2.84
CA ARG A 286 10.34 -27.47 2.75
C ARG A 286 11.01 -26.99 1.46
N ASP A 287 12.25 -26.50 1.58
CA ASP A 287 13.09 -26.07 0.46
C ASP A 287 14.50 -26.64 0.61
N GLY A 288 14.80 -27.67 -0.19
CA GLY A 288 16.06 -28.41 -0.10
C GLY A 288 16.34 -28.94 1.31
N ALA A 289 17.38 -28.41 1.93
CA ALA A 289 17.78 -28.75 3.29
C ALA A 289 16.88 -28.09 4.35
N LEU A 290 16.26 -26.93 4.05
CA LEU A 290 15.44 -26.17 4.98
C LEU A 290 14.06 -26.82 5.15
N TYR A 291 13.71 -27.19 6.37
CA TYR A 291 12.50 -27.96 6.65
C TYR A 291 11.26 -27.08 6.78
N GLY A 292 10.07 -27.67 6.65
CA GLY A 292 8.80 -26.96 6.53
C GLY A 292 8.20 -26.48 7.85
N GLY A 293 9.03 -25.98 8.76
CA GLY A 293 8.61 -25.46 10.07
C GLY A 293 9.80 -25.21 10.99
N TRP A 294 9.62 -24.32 11.97
CA TRP A 294 10.52 -24.28 13.13
C TRP A 294 10.34 -25.55 13.95
N SER A 295 11.41 -26.06 14.55
CA SER A 295 11.33 -27.17 15.51
C SER A 295 12.31 -26.94 16.65
N ALA A 296 11.82 -27.04 17.89
CA ALA A 296 12.66 -26.89 19.07
C ALA A 296 13.65 -28.07 19.19
N LYS A 297 14.80 -27.80 19.81
CA LYS A 297 15.82 -28.82 20.08
C LYS A 297 15.32 -29.87 21.07
N THR A 298 14.72 -29.39 22.16
CA THR A 298 14.14 -30.20 23.24
C THR A 298 12.63 -30.00 23.32
N ASN A 299 11.92 -31.02 23.79
CA ASN A 299 10.48 -31.01 23.98
C ASN A 299 10.18 -30.79 25.47
N ASP A 300 10.11 -29.54 25.90
CA ASP A 300 9.82 -29.15 27.28
C ASP A 300 9.03 -27.84 27.32
N LEU A 301 8.52 -27.47 28.50
CA LEU A 301 7.71 -26.26 28.69
C LEU A 301 8.51 -24.95 28.68
N ASN A 302 9.84 -25.00 28.58
CA ASN A 302 10.70 -23.82 28.56
C ASN A 302 10.99 -23.34 27.14
N GLN A 303 10.36 -23.95 26.13
CA GLN A 303 10.54 -23.57 24.74
C GLN A 303 9.70 -22.34 24.37
N TRP A 304 10.24 -21.53 23.47
CA TRP A 304 9.55 -20.41 22.88
C TRP A 304 10.10 -20.09 21.49
N ILE A 305 9.23 -19.56 20.63
CA ILE A 305 9.60 -18.84 19.42
C ILE A 305 9.15 -17.39 19.57
N GLN A 306 10.02 -16.44 19.24
CA GLN A 306 9.84 -15.01 19.43
C GLN A 306 9.92 -14.27 18.10
N VAL A 307 9.10 -13.24 17.98
CA VAL A 307 9.11 -12.29 16.86
C VAL A 307 9.35 -10.88 17.41
N ASP A 308 10.36 -10.17 16.88
CA ASP A 308 10.48 -8.71 16.99
C ASP A 308 9.74 -8.06 15.82
N LEU A 309 8.62 -7.40 16.11
CA LEU A 309 7.78 -6.74 15.12
C LEU A 309 8.36 -5.42 14.61
N LEU A 310 9.54 -4.99 15.10
CA LEU A 310 10.25 -3.76 14.77
C LEU A 310 9.57 -2.46 15.24
N ALA A 311 8.25 -2.49 15.44
CA ALA A 311 7.43 -1.44 16.02
C ALA A 311 6.42 -2.03 17.01
N THR A 312 5.74 -1.18 17.77
CA THR A 312 4.64 -1.61 18.65
C THR A 312 3.36 -1.73 17.83
N TYR A 313 2.70 -2.88 17.95
CA TYR A 313 1.46 -3.23 17.25
C TYR A 313 0.36 -3.61 18.23
N SER A 314 -0.90 -3.35 17.87
CA SER A 314 -2.08 -3.87 18.58
C SER A 314 -2.45 -5.24 18.02
N ILE A 315 -1.95 -6.30 18.63
CA ILE A 315 -2.13 -7.68 18.19
C ILE A 315 -3.49 -8.20 18.64
N VAL A 316 -4.27 -8.75 17.72
CA VAL A 316 -5.62 -9.26 17.98
C VAL A 316 -5.75 -10.76 17.86
N GLY A 317 -4.74 -11.43 17.29
CA GLY A 317 -4.79 -12.88 17.14
C GLY A 317 -3.55 -13.48 16.52
N VAL A 318 -3.59 -14.80 16.41
CA VAL A 318 -2.54 -15.64 15.86
C VAL A 318 -3.15 -16.76 15.02
N ALA A 319 -2.50 -17.10 13.92
CA ALA A 319 -2.73 -18.34 13.18
C ALA A 319 -1.56 -19.29 13.40
N THR A 320 -1.83 -20.57 13.62
CA THR A 320 -0.81 -21.61 13.80
C THR A 320 -1.03 -22.78 12.84
N GLN A 321 0.05 -23.45 12.48
CA GLN A 321 0.06 -24.61 11.59
C GLN A 321 1.20 -25.56 12.00
N GLY A 322 1.01 -26.87 11.84
CA GLY A 322 2.05 -27.86 12.09
C GLY A 322 3.18 -27.86 11.06
N ARG A 323 4.25 -28.62 11.30
CA ARG A 323 5.37 -28.76 10.36
C ARG A 323 4.92 -29.41 9.07
N GLN A 324 5.18 -28.79 7.93
CA GLN A 324 4.67 -29.23 6.63
C GLN A 324 5.13 -30.63 6.22
N ASP A 325 6.40 -30.97 6.47
CA ASP A 325 7.04 -32.18 5.92
C ASP A 325 7.04 -33.40 6.87
N TYR A 326 6.60 -33.24 8.12
CA TYR A 326 6.56 -34.33 9.11
C TYR A 326 5.38 -34.17 10.08
N SER A 327 4.89 -35.27 10.67
CA SER A 327 3.72 -35.25 11.58
C SER A 327 4.05 -34.70 12.98
N GLN A 328 4.49 -33.44 13.06
CA GLN A 328 4.89 -32.76 14.29
C GLN A 328 4.20 -31.41 14.39
N TRP A 329 3.59 -31.11 15.53
CA TRP A 329 2.87 -29.85 15.75
C TRP A 329 2.61 -29.57 17.23
N VAL A 330 2.43 -28.30 17.54
CA VAL A 330 1.95 -27.83 18.85
C VAL A 330 0.43 -27.97 18.92
N THR A 331 -0.08 -28.60 19.98
CA THR A 331 -1.51 -28.86 20.21
C THR A 331 -2.16 -27.88 21.18
N SER A 332 -1.37 -27.18 22.00
CA SER A 332 -1.81 -26.01 22.78
C SER A 332 -0.62 -25.12 23.13
N PHE A 333 -0.86 -23.83 23.35
CA PHE A 333 0.20 -22.85 23.61
C PHE A 333 -0.31 -21.66 24.42
N LYS A 334 0.61 -20.88 24.97
CA LYS A 334 0.37 -19.54 25.54
C LYS A 334 0.99 -18.47 24.67
N ILE A 335 0.49 -17.25 24.77
CA ILE A 335 1.08 -16.07 24.13
C ILE A 335 1.65 -15.15 25.21
N ALA A 336 2.88 -14.70 25.00
CA ALA A 336 3.54 -13.73 25.86
C ALA A 336 3.96 -12.50 25.04
N CYS A 337 3.80 -11.32 25.63
CA CYS A 337 3.95 -10.01 25.01
C CYS A 337 5.01 -9.20 25.76
N SER A 338 5.80 -8.41 25.03
CA SER A 338 6.75 -7.46 25.61
C SER A 338 6.91 -6.23 24.73
N ILE A 339 7.26 -5.11 25.35
CA ILE A 339 7.67 -3.87 24.67
C ILE A 339 9.21 -3.77 24.59
N ASP A 340 9.93 -4.41 25.51
CA ASP A 340 11.37 -4.19 25.73
C ASP A 340 12.25 -5.43 25.51
N SER A 341 11.66 -6.58 25.18
CA SER A 341 12.30 -7.90 25.02
C SER A 341 12.88 -8.54 26.28
N THR A 342 12.67 -7.93 27.45
CA THR A 342 13.19 -8.41 28.74
C THR A 342 12.07 -8.92 29.62
N THR A 343 11.00 -8.15 29.79
CA THR A 343 9.86 -8.51 30.64
C THR A 343 8.70 -8.92 29.75
N PHE A 344 8.18 -10.13 29.97
CA PHE A 344 7.11 -10.71 29.16
C PHE A 344 5.88 -11.00 30.01
N ASP A 345 4.75 -10.44 29.59
CA ASP A 345 3.44 -10.69 30.19
C ASP A 345 2.64 -11.65 29.32
N THR A 346 2.07 -12.68 29.93
CA THR A 346 1.21 -13.66 29.25
C THR A 346 -0.21 -13.13 29.10
N VAL A 347 -0.85 -13.45 27.97
CA VAL A 347 -2.29 -13.22 27.79
C VAL A 347 -3.04 -14.01 28.86
N LYS A 348 -3.89 -13.33 29.63
CA LYS A 348 -4.65 -13.92 30.74
C LYS A 348 -5.99 -14.48 30.30
N ASP A 349 -6.45 -15.49 31.03
CA ASP A 349 -7.77 -16.08 30.81
C ASP A 349 -8.86 -15.03 31.08
N PRO A 350 -9.81 -14.81 30.16
CA PRO A 350 -10.86 -13.79 30.32
C PRO A 350 -11.83 -14.08 31.46
N THR A 351 -11.91 -15.33 31.91
CA THR A 351 -12.78 -15.79 33.01
C THR A 351 -12.04 -15.83 34.35
N ASN A 352 -10.70 -15.91 34.34
CA ASN A 352 -9.86 -15.87 35.53
C ASN A 352 -8.49 -15.25 35.25
N THR A 353 -8.34 -13.97 35.56
CA THR A 353 -7.13 -13.19 35.28
C THR A 353 -5.88 -13.63 36.07
N ASP A 354 -6.05 -14.45 37.11
CA ASP A 354 -4.93 -15.02 37.87
C ASP A 354 -4.23 -16.16 37.11
N THR A 355 -4.81 -16.62 36.00
CA THR A 355 -4.31 -17.72 35.17
C THR A 355 -4.01 -17.27 33.74
N ASP A 356 -3.02 -17.91 33.12
CA ASP A 356 -2.69 -17.68 31.71
C ASP A 356 -3.72 -18.34 30.81
N ASN A 357 -4.07 -17.67 29.71
CA ASN A 357 -4.91 -18.24 28.67
C ASN A 357 -4.13 -19.31 27.90
N ILE A 358 -4.70 -20.51 27.78
CA ILE A 358 -4.14 -21.62 27.01
C ILE A 358 -4.94 -21.74 25.71
N PHE A 359 -4.32 -21.37 24.61
CA PHE A 359 -4.94 -21.43 23.29
C PHE A 359 -4.88 -22.85 22.72
N PRO A 360 -5.96 -23.36 22.11
CA PRO A 360 -5.93 -24.60 21.36
C PRO A 360 -5.06 -24.43 20.10
N GLY A 361 -4.19 -25.40 19.86
CA GLY A 361 -3.30 -25.46 18.69
C GLY A 361 -3.82 -26.42 17.63
N ASN A 362 -2.89 -27.03 16.91
CA ASN A 362 -3.16 -27.84 15.73
C ASN A 362 -3.44 -29.31 16.09
N SER A 363 -4.22 -29.98 15.25
CA SER A 363 -4.47 -31.42 15.30
C SER A 363 -3.81 -32.19 14.15
N ASP A 364 -3.26 -31.47 13.17
CA ASP A 364 -2.55 -32.01 12.02
C ASP A 364 -1.49 -31.01 11.51
N ARG A 365 -0.83 -31.36 10.40
CA ARG A 365 0.26 -30.57 9.82
C ARG A 365 -0.14 -29.48 8.82
N TYR A 366 -1.37 -29.50 8.29
CA TYR A 366 -1.79 -28.66 7.16
C TYR A 366 -2.86 -27.65 7.54
N THR A 367 -3.76 -27.99 8.45
CA THR A 367 -4.88 -27.13 8.83
C THR A 367 -4.37 -25.94 9.63
N VAL A 368 -4.68 -24.73 9.14
CA VAL A 368 -4.40 -23.49 9.86
C VAL A 368 -5.46 -23.30 10.94
N VAL A 369 -5.02 -23.06 12.17
CA VAL A 369 -5.87 -22.81 13.33
C VAL A 369 -5.73 -21.36 13.74
N TYR A 370 -6.85 -20.63 13.79
CA TYR A 370 -6.91 -19.21 14.13
C TYR A 370 -7.39 -19.04 15.56
N ASN A 371 -6.67 -18.25 16.35
CA ASN A 371 -7.01 -17.93 17.73
C ASN A 371 -7.08 -16.42 17.91
N ARG A 372 -8.27 -15.90 18.20
CA ARG A 372 -8.45 -14.49 18.56
C ARG A 372 -8.08 -14.29 20.02
N PHE A 373 -7.39 -13.19 20.32
CA PHE A 373 -7.13 -12.82 21.70
C PHE A 373 -8.40 -12.25 22.34
N PRO A 374 -8.65 -12.52 23.65
CA PRO A 374 -9.83 -11.97 24.32
C PRO A 374 -9.88 -10.44 24.30
N VAL A 375 -8.70 -9.81 24.36
CA VAL A 375 -8.50 -8.36 24.26
C VAL A 375 -7.27 -8.12 23.38
N PRO A 376 -7.26 -7.08 22.51
CA PRO A 376 -6.07 -6.68 21.79
C PRO A 376 -4.91 -6.37 22.74
N ILE A 377 -3.69 -6.79 22.39
CA ILE A 377 -2.49 -6.58 23.20
C ILE A 377 -1.50 -5.71 22.45
N SER A 378 -0.98 -4.66 23.09
CA SER A 378 0.02 -3.78 22.50
C SER A 378 1.43 -4.33 22.76
N CYS A 379 2.13 -4.78 21.72
CA CYS A 379 3.41 -5.49 21.83
C CYS A 379 4.37 -5.09 20.71
N ARG A 380 5.68 -5.09 20.99
CA ARG A 380 6.72 -5.15 19.96
C ARG A 380 7.30 -6.55 19.83
N TYR A 381 7.45 -7.26 20.93
CA TYR A 381 7.96 -8.63 20.95
C TYR A 381 6.84 -9.58 21.35
N VAL A 382 6.63 -10.62 20.56
CA VAL A 382 5.62 -11.65 20.82
C VAL A 382 6.30 -13.00 20.89
N ARG A 383 5.98 -13.78 21.93
CA ARG A 383 6.42 -15.16 22.12
C ARG A 383 5.24 -16.11 22.06
N ILE A 384 5.39 -17.19 21.30
CA ILE A 384 4.53 -18.38 21.42
C ILE A 384 5.24 -19.36 22.33
N LEU A 385 4.55 -19.80 23.39
CA LEU A 385 5.04 -20.72 24.42
C LEU A 385 4.29 -22.05 24.27
N PRO A 386 4.87 -23.07 23.61
CA PRO A 386 4.24 -24.38 23.48
C PRO A 386 3.92 -25.00 24.84
N TYR A 387 2.69 -25.51 25.00
CA TYR A 387 2.21 -26.09 26.25
C TYR A 387 1.98 -27.61 26.13
N THR A 388 1.39 -28.05 25.02
CA THR A 388 1.33 -29.47 24.64
C THR A 388 1.62 -29.63 23.15
N TRP A 389 2.07 -30.83 22.72
CA TRP A 389 2.45 -31.09 21.33
C TRP A 389 2.24 -32.56 20.93
N HIS A 390 2.21 -32.80 19.63
CA HIS A 390 2.24 -34.14 19.03
C HIS A 390 3.65 -34.43 18.52
N GLU A 391 4.27 -35.50 19.03
CA GLU A 391 5.66 -35.94 18.78
C GLU A 391 6.76 -34.92 19.14
N ARG A 392 6.79 -33.76 18.50
CA ARG A 392 7.74 -32.68 18.75
C ARG A 392 7.09 -31.31 18.73
N ILE A 393 7.72 -30.38 19.43
CA ILE A 393 7.44 -28.96 19.32
C ILE A 393 7.90 -28.49 17.95
N ALA A 394 6.94 -28.30 17.04
CA ALA A 394 7.15 -27.72 15.72
C ALA A 394 5.97 -26.81 15.36
N LEU A 395 6.25 -25.69 14.70
CA LEU A 395 5.26 -24.65 14.46
C LEU A 395 5.55 -23.86 13.19
N ARG A 396 4.47 -23.40 12.56
CA ARG A 396 4.40 -22.31 11.59
C ARG A 396 3.31 -21.33 12.06
N MET A 397 3.50 -20.03 11.92
CA MET A 397 2.61 -19.02 12.51
C MET A 397 2.51 -17.71 11.72
N GLU A 398 1.39 -17.01 11.90
CA GLU A 398 1.16 -15.61 11.49
C GLU A 398 0.51 -14.84 12.65
N LEU A 399 0.87 -13.57 12.82
CA LEU A 399 0.28 -12.67 13.82
C LEU A 399 -0.62 -11.66 13.13
N PHE A 400 -1.69 -11.23 13.80
CA PHE A 400 -2.66 -10.31 13.21
C PHE A 400 -2.82 -9.06 14.06
N GLU A 401 -2.84 -7.89 13.41
CA GLU A 401 -3.12 -6.60 14.05
C GLU A 401 -4.55 -6.12 13.78
N GLU A 402 -5.07 -5.31 14.69
CA GLU A 402 -6.35 -4.62 14.51
C GLU A 402 -6.26 -3.58 13.40
N LEU A 403 -7.21 -3.60 12.48
CA LEU A 403 -7.36 -2.50 11.51
C LEU A 403 -7.93 -1.27 12.23
N LEU A 404 -7.07 -0.33 12.63
CA LEU A 404 -7.52 0.93 13.24
C LEU A 404 -8.33 1.75 12.23
N ALA A 405 -9.58 2.04 12.56
CA ALA A 405 -10.42 2.96 11.78
C ALA A 405 -9.95 4.41 12.01
N SER A 406 -9.55 5.10 10.95
CA SER A 406 -9.29 6.55 11.01
C SER A 406 -10.58 7.29 11.35
N THR A 407 -10.63 7.89 12.54
CA THR A 407 -11.76 8.72 12.97
C THR A 407 -11.63 10.10 12.30
N GLU A 408 -12.24 10.30 11.13
CA GLU A 408 -12.49 11.66 10.64
C GLU A 408 -13.80 12.18 11.22
N VAL A 409 -13.69 13.11 12.16
CA VAL A 409 -14.82 13.91 12.65
C VAL A 409 -15.25 14.84 11.52
N SER A 410 -16.28 14.44 10.76
CA SER A 410 -16.96 15.34 9.84
C SER A 410 -17.90 16.24 10.64
N THR A 411 -17.46 17.46 10.93
CA THR A 411 -18.36 18.53 11.37
C THR A 411 -19.19 18.98 10.16
N THR A 412 -20.42 18.47 10.03
CA THR A 412 -21.40 19.01 9.09
C THR A 412 -21.85 20.40 9.57
N LEU A 413 -21.43 21.46 8.88
CA LEU A 413 -22.11 22.74 8.94
C LEU A 413 -23.45 22.61 8.19
N ASN A 414 -24.54 22.55 8.94
CA ASN A 414 -25.89 22.74 8.40
C ASN A 414 -26.05 24.21 8.00
N THR A 415 -25.99 24.50 6.70
CA THR A 415 -26.66 25.68 6.14
C THR A 415 -27.87 25.23 5.37
N SER A 416 -29.05 25.32 6.00
CA SER A 416 -30.34 25.28 5.33
C SER A 416 -30.51 26.55 4.50
N CYS A 417 -30.61 26.42 3.19
CA CYS A 417 -31.11 27.48 2.32
C CYS A 417 -32.63 27.32 2.21
N GLU A 418 -33.40 28.04 3.02
CA GLU A 418 -34.78 28.38 2.71
C GLU A 418 -34.82 29.84 2.22
N GLY A 419 -35.42 30.04 1.03
CA GLY A 419 -35.80 31.36 0.55
C GLY A 419 -35.29 31.69 -0.85
N ALA A 420 -35.90 31.11 -1.89
CA ALA A 420 -35.94 31.75 -3.21
C ALA A 420 -37.31 31.53 -3.85
N VAL A 421 -38.12 32.59 -3.82
CA VAL A 421 -39.38 32.72 -4.54
C VAL A 421 -39.11 32.70 -6.05
N ALA A 422 -39.93 31.95 -6.77
CA ALA A 422 -39.88 31.80 -8.22
C ALA A 422 -40.20 33.11 -8.96
N MET A 423 -39.44 33.40 -10.03
CA MET A 423 -39.98 34.10 -11.21
C MET A 423 -39.38 33.54 -12.51
N ASN A 424 -40.29 33.26 -13.44
CA ASN A 424 -40.06 32.81 -14.82
C ASN A 424 -39.21 33.77 -15.65
N ALA A 425 -38.28 33.24 -16.46
CA ALA A 425 -37.97 33.76 -17.80
C ALA A 425 -37.25 32.70 -18.65
N SER A 426 -37.59 32.67 -19.93
CA SER A 426 -37.20 31.74 -21.01
C SER A 426 -35.75 31.88 -21.50
N PRO A 427 -35.21 30.94 -22.30
CA PRO A 427 -33.78 30.75 -22.46
C PRO A 427 -33.19 31.71 -23.49
N ARG A 428 -32.06 32.35 -23.13
CA ARG A 428 -31.17 33.01 -24.11
C ARG A 428 -29.75 32.47 -23.97
N THR A 429 -29.23 32.07 -25.11
CA THR A 429 -27.86 31.65 -25.40
C THR A 429 -26.86 32.82 -25.26
N CYS A 430 -25.66 32.56 -24.73
CA CYS A 430 -24.45 33.40 -24.85
C CYS A 430 -23.21 32.51 -24.62
N THR A 431 -22.37 32.18 -25.61
CA THR A 431 -21.21 32.91 -26.17
C THR A 431 -20.10 33.30 -25.18
N LYS A 432 -19.00 32.52 -25.26
CA LYS A 432 -17.54 32.76 -25.05
C LYS A 432 -17.02 33.88 -24.10
N PRO A 433 -15.96 33.60 -23.30
CA PRO A 433 -15.33 34.55 -22.40
C PRO A 433 -14.18 35.31 -23.09
N ILE A 434 -14.44 36.53 -23.56
CA ILE A 434 -13.39 37.51 -23.86
C ILE A 434 -13.96 38.87 -23.48
N GLN A 435 -13.94 39.26 -22.20
CA GLN A 435 -14.07 40.65 -21.71
C GLN A 435 -13.83 40.71 -20.19
N LEU A 436 -12.73 40.13 -19.70
CA LEU A 436 -12.24 40.41 -18.34
C LEU A 436 -10.76 40.83 -18.29
N PHE A 437 -10.11 40.98 -19.44
CA PHE A 437 -8.70 41.39 -19.50
C PHE A 437 -8.47 42.89 -19.65
N THR A 438 -9.51 43.69 -19.92
CA THR A 438 -9.38 45.14 -20.16
C THR A 438 -9.70 46.02 -18.96
N ILE A 439 -10.24 45.48 -17.87
CA ILE A 439 -10.59 46.28 -16.68
C ILE A 439 -9.44 46.28 -15.64
N LEU A 440 -8.57 45.26 -15.62
CA LEU A 440 -7.44 45.21 -14.69
C LEU A 440 -6.19 46.00 -15.13
N PHE A 441 -6.07 46.41 -16.40
CA PHE A 441 -4.91 47.20 -16.86
C PHE A 441 -5.09 48.71 -16.68
N GLY A 442 -6.33 49.19 -16.49
CA GLY A 442 -6.64 50.62 -16.34
C GLY A 442 -6.46 51.18 -14.92
N VAL A 443 -6.46 50.33 -13.90
CA VAL A 443 -6.35 50.78 -12.49
C VAL A 443 -4.88 50.85 -12.04
N VAL A 444 -3.99 50.06 -12.64
CA VAL A 444 -2.56 50.03 -12.27
C VAL A 444 -1.76 51.17 -12.90
N LEU A 445 -2.18 51.70 -14.05
CA LEU A 445 -1.49 52.82 -14.72
C LEU A 445 -1.86 54.22 -14.19
N ARG A 446 -2.76 54.33 -13.20
CA ARG A 446 -3.12 55.59 -12.55
C ARG A 446 -2.45 55.81 -11.18
N TRP A 447 -1.56 54.89 -10.79
CA TRP A 447 -0.80 54.92 -9.54
C TRP A 447 0.73 55.02 -9.76
N LEU A 448 1.19 55.11 -11.01
CA LEU A 448 2.60 55.19 -11.38
C LEU A 448 2.98 56.46 -12.18
N TYR A 449 2.18 57.53 -12.05
CA TYR A 449 2.57 58.90 -12.42
C TYR A 449 2.08 59.90 -11.37
#